data_AF-A6UAQ3-F1
#
_entry.id   AF-A6UAQ3-F1
#
_cell.length_a   1.000
_cell.length_b   1.000
_cell.length_c   1.000
_cell.angle_alpha   90.00
_cell.angle_beta   90.00
_cell.angle_gamma   90.00
#
_symmetry.space_group_name_H-M   'P 1'
#
loop_
_entity.id
_entity.type
_entity.pdbx_description
1 polymer ?
#
loop_
_entity_poly.entity_id
_entity_poly.type
_entity_poly.pdbx_seq_one_letter_code
_entity_poly.pdbx_strand_id
1 'polypeptide(L)' 'MSYRVVEYDSGPGGLPGMEALINEWAANGYRLDQVVRRSTYQWLLIFSSLS' A
#
# COMPACT_ATOMS: atom_id res chain seq x y z
N MET A 1 5.14 15.83 -7.74
CA MET A 1 4.59 14.46 -7.56
C MET A 1 5.66 13.57 -6.96
N SER A 2 5.65 13.42 -5.64
CA SER A 2 6.45 12.40 -4.96
C SER A 2 5.65 11.12 -4.86
N TYR A 3 6.30 9.99 -5.16
CA TYR A 3 5.71 8.66 -5.00
C TYR A 3 6.38 7.94 -3.84
N ARG A 4 5.59 7.12 -3.14
CA ARG A 4 6.08 6.19 -2.13
C ARG A 4 5.69 4.78 -2.53
N VAL A 5 6.67 3.88 -2.52
CA VAL A 5 6.45 2.44 -2.68
C VAL A 5 6.55 1.80 -1.30
N VAL A 6 5.54 1.03 -0.94
CA VAL A 6 5.45 0.33 0.33
C VAL A 6 5.28 -1.15 0.03
N GLU A 7 6.17 -1.98 0.59
CA GLU A 7 6.03 -3.42 0.52
C GLU A 7 5.03 -3.90 1.57
N TYR A 8 4.17 -4.84 1.18
CA TYR A 8 3.20 -5.46 2.08
C TYR A 8 3.22 -6.96 1.89
N ASP A 9 3.42 -7.70 2.98
CA ASP A 9 3.30 -9.15 3.02
C ASP A 9 1.95 -9.50 3.66
N SER A 10 1.05 -10.08 2.87
CA SER A 10 -0.26 -10.53 3.32
C SER A 10 -0.17 -11.79 4.18
N GLY A 11 0.92 -12.55 4.05
CA GLY A 11 1.01 -13.93 4.50
C GLY A 11 -0.15 -14.79 3.98
N PRO A 12 -0.29 -16.02 4.50
CA PRO A 12 -1.43 -16.88 4.19
C PRO A 12 -2.76 -16.37 4.75
N GLY A 13 -2.74 -15.40 5.66
CA GLY A 13 -3.92 -14.81 6.30
C GLY A 13 -4.71 -13.83 5.43
N GLY A 14 -4.21 -13.50 4.23
CA GLY A 14 -4.89 -12.60 3.29
C GLY A 14 -4.64 -11.12 3.60
N LEU A 15 -5.59 -10.25 3.23
CA LEU A 15 -5.36 -8.80 3.18
C LEU A 15 -5.95 -7.95 4.34
N PRO A 16 -6.26 -8.47 5.56
CA PRO A 16 -6.93 -7.64 6.57
C PRO A 16 -6.08 -6.44 7.04
N GLY A 17 -4.74 -6.52 6.94
CA GLY A 17 -3.85 -5.42 7.28
C GLY A 17 -3.66 -4.38 6.17
N MET A 18 -4.05 -4.68 4.93
CA MET A 18 -3.82 -3.78 3.79
C MET A 18 -4.67 -2.51 3.91
N GLU A 19 -5.92 -2.63 4.34
CA GLU A 19 -6.81 -1.48 4.50
C GLU A 19 -6.32 -0.54 5.61
N ALA A 20 -5.87 -1.08 6.74
CA ALA A 20 -5.29 -0.28 7.82
C ALA A 20 -4.06 0.50 7.35
N LEU A 21 -3.17 -0.15 6.59
CA LEU A 21 -2.00 0.49 6.00
C LEU A 21 -2.39 1.60 5.01
N ILE A 22 -3.39 1.38 4.15
CA ILE A 22 -3.88 2.41 3.22
C ILE A 22 -4.43 3.62 3.99
N ASN A 23 -5.20 3.39 5.05
CA ASN A 23 -5.76 4.46 5.89
C ASN A 23 -4.67 5.24 6.64
N GLU A 24 -3.61 4.57 7.10
CA GLU A 24 -2.45 5.22 7.70
C GLU A 24 -1.77 6.17 6.71
N TRP A 25 -1.51 5.73 5.47
CA TRP A 25 -0.93 6.60 4.44
C TRP A 25 -1.86 7.74 4.02
N ALA A 26 -3.17 7.49 3.98
CA ALA A 26 -4.18 8.53 3.74
C ALA A 26 -4.14 9.62 4.81
N ALA A 27 -4.06 9.25 6.09
CA ALA A 27 -3.90 10.20 7.19
C ALA A 27 -2.61 11.02 7.09
N ASN A 28 -1.58 10.48 6.43
CA ASN A 28 -0.30 11.15 6.17
C ASN A 28 -0.28 11.97 4.86
N GLY A 29 -1.42 12.17 4.21
CA GLY A 29 -1.52 13.01 3.00
C GLY A 29 -1.09 12.30 1.72
N TYR A 30 -1.22 10.97 1.67
CA TYR A 30 -0.97 10.17 0.47
C TYR A 30 -2.25 9.51 -0.05
N ARG A 31 -2.34 9.33 -1.37
CA ARG A 31 -3.40 8.54 -2.01
C ARG A 31 -2.80 7.28 -2.60
N LEU A 32 -3.48 6.14 -2.43
CA LEU A 32 -3.12 4.92 -3.13
C LEU A 32 -3.43 5.06 -4.62
N ASP A 33 -2.41 4.92 -5.47
CA ASP A 33 -2.58 4.98 -6.92
C ASP A 33 -2.59 3.59 -7.55
N GLN A 34 -1.73 2.68 -7.08
CA GLN A 34 -1.62 1.34 -7.65
C GLN A 34 -1.30 0.28 -6.60
N VAL A 35 -1.76 -0.93 -6.87
CA VAL A 35 -1.42 -2.15 -6.13
C VAL A 35 -0.85 -3.16 -7.12
N VAL A 36 0.36 -3.63 -6.88
CA VAL A 36 1.04 -4.60 -7.74
C VAL A 36 1.35 -5.86 -6.95
N ARG A 37 0.96 -7.02 -7.47
CA ARG A 37 1.33 -8.32 -6.88
C ARG A 37 2.72 -8.72 -7.35
N ARG A 38 3.65 -8.97 -6.42
CA ARG A 38 4.99 -9.52 -6.74
C ARG A 38 5.04 -11.04 -6.68
N SER A 39 4.36 -11.63 -5.69
CA SER A 39 4.35 -13.09 -5.48
C SER A 39 3.05 -13.52 -4.78
N THR A 40 3.01 -14.75 -4.26
CA THR A 40 1.80 -15.31 -3.62
C THR A 40 1.26 -14.39 -2.52
N TYR A 41 2.14 -13.81 -1.70
CA TYR A 41 1.79 -12.98 -0.55
C TYR A 41 2.41 -11.58 -0.55
N GLN A 42 3.32 -11.28 -1.48
CA GLN A 42 4.00 -10.00 -1.51
C GLN A 42 3.34 -9.03 -2.49
N TRP A 43 3.13 -7.82 -2.02
CA TRP A 43 2.48 -6.73 -2.72
C TRP A 43 3.33 -5.46 -2.64
N LEU A 44 3.24 -4.64 -3.68
CA LEU A 44 3.70 -3.26 -3.67
C LEU A 44 2.49 -2.35 -3.73
N LEU A 45 2.39 -1.46 -2.74
CA LEU A 45 1.43 -0.37 -2.70
C LEU A 45 2.17 0.90 -3.14
N ILE A 46 1.69 1.52 -4.22
CA ILE A 46 2.26 2.74 -4.78
C ILE A 46 1.33 3.89 -4.43
N PHE A 47 1.85 4.84 -3.67
CA PHE A 47 1.13 6.02 -3.21
C PHE A 47 1.67 7.28 -3.87
N SER A 48 0.79 8.22 -4.23
CA SER A 48 1.17 9.59 -4.59
C SER A 48 0.87 10.55 -3.43
N SER A 49 1.76 11.51 -3.23
CA SER A 49 1.51 12.61 -2.30
C SER A 49 0.40 13.53 -2.82
N LEU A 50 -0.43 14.03 -1.90
CA LEU A 50 -1.50 14.98 -2.16
C LEU A 50 -1.05 16.46 -2.10
N SER A 51 0.21 16.72 -1.71
CA SER A 51 0.81 18.07 -1.68
C SER A 51 1.53 18.44 -2.98
#